data_AF-A0A833LUL7-F1
#
_entry.id   AF-A0A833LUL7-F1
#
_cell.length_a   1.000
_cell.length_b   1.000
_cell.length_c   1.000
_cell.angle_alpha   90.00
_cell.angle_beta   90.00
_cell.angle_gamma   90.00
#
_symmetry.space_group_name_H-M   'P 1'
#
loop_
_entity.id
_entity.type
_entity.pdbx_description
1 polymer ?
#
loop_
_entity_poly.entity_id
_entity_poly.type
_entity_poly.pdbx_seq_one_letter_code
_entity_poly.pdbx_strand_id
1 'polypeptide(L)'
;MVFDVHVAMTWILFLALFPISFFWLRRAWRIAINKDFSEVALKRGEPPPNAEKYAPFEAAINLICGSIAVAVIIGVLTGEMDYDTWMAVAGSTIWCKFFLSFALGRNAHLNAEIRRKQEEKAAKAAAEAQAKAAGEQG
;
A
#
# COMPACT_ATOMS: atom_id res chain seq x y z
N MET A 1 -31.63 12.74 22.81
CA MET A 1 -31.46 11.57 21.93
C MET A 1 -31.26 10.36 22.82
N VAL A 2 -32.00 9.27 22.57
CA VAL A 2 -31.74 8.00 23.27
C VAL A 2 -30.40 7.49 22.76
N PHE A 3 -29.48 7.20 23.68
CA PHE A 3 -28.23 6.52 23.32
C PHE A 3 -28.56 5.05 23.08
N ASP A 4 -28.63 4.67 21.81
CA ASP A 4 -28.82 3.29 21.39
C ASP A 4 -27.55 2.73 20.73
N VAL A 5 -27.57 1.44 20.42
CA VAL A 5 -26.44 0.72 19.83
C VAL A 5 -26.05 1.30 18.46
N HIS A 6 -27.03 1.78 17.69
CA HIS A 6 -26.77 2.36 16.37
C HIS A 6 -25.96 3.66 16.51
N VAL A 7 -26.42 4.57 17.37
CA VAL A 7 -25.70 5.82 17.68
C VAL A 7 -24.28 5.52 18.15
N ALA A 8 -24.11 4.58 19.08
CA ALA A 8 -22.78 4.19 19.58
C ALA A 8 -21.86 3.69 18.45
N MET A 9 -22.37 2.82 17.57
CA MET A 9 -21.62 2.26 16.45
C MET A 9 -21.19 3.34 15.45
N THR A 10 -22.10 4.23 15.07
CA THR A 10 -21.81 5.34 14.15
C THR A 10 -20.68 6.22 14.67
N TRP A 11 -20.72 6.58 15.96
CA TRP A 11 -19.66 7.38 16.58
C TRP A 11 -18.33 6.63 16.64
N ILE A 12 -18.33 5.33 16.94
CA ILE A 12 -17.09 4.52 16.95
C ILE A 12 -16.47 4.49 15.55
N LEU A 13 -17.26 4.24 14.51
CA LEU A 13 -16.79 4.21 13.13
C LEU A 13 -16.24 5.56 12.68
N PHE A 14 -16.95 6.64 13.03
CA PHE A 14 -16.51 8.00 12.74
C PHE A 14 -15.18 8.32 13.44
N LEU A 15 -15.09 8.02 14.74
CA LEU A 15 -13.88 8.25 15.53
C LEU A 15 -12.71 7.40 15.04
N ALA A 16 -12.95 6.21 14.49
CA ALA A 16 -11.92 5.37 13.88
C ALA A 16 -11.27 6.03 12.65
N LEU A 17 -11.95 6.94 11.95
CA LEU A 17 -11.37 7.64 10.79
C LEU A 17 -10.19 8.53 11.17
N PHE A 18 -10.15 9.07 12.39
CA PHE A 18 -9.07 9.94 12.86
C PHE A 18 -7.70 9.24 12.93
N PRO A 19 -7.53 8.14 13.69
CA PRO A 19 -6.25 7.42 13.68
C PRO A 19 -5.95 6.83 12.31
N ILE A 20 -6.95 6.32 11.58
CA ILE A 20 -6.75 5.75 10.24
C ILE A 20 -6.16 6.78 9.27
N SER A 21 -6.78 7.96 9.17
CA SER A 21 -6.31 9.04 8.29
C SER A 21 -4.91 9.51 8.68
N PHE A 22 -4.64 9.68 9.98
CA PHE A 22 -3.31 10.04 10.48
C PHE A 22 -2.25 9.01 10.07
N PHE A 23 -2.50 7.71 10.26
CA PHE A 23 -1.55 6.66 9.90
C PHE A 23 -1.26 6.63 8.39
N TRP A 24 -2.28 6.78 7.55
CA TRP A 24 -2.10 6.79 6.10
C TRP A 24 -1.33 8.01 5.63
N LEU A 25 -1.69 9.22 6.08
CA LEU A 25 -0.97 10.44 5.71
C LEU A 25 0.47 10.44 6.24
N ARG A 26 0.69 9.95 7.46
CA ARG A 26 2.04 9.77 8.02
C ARG A 26 2.88 8.80 7.20
N ARG A 27 2.29 7.69 6.75
CA ARG A 27 2.98 6.74 5.87
C ARG A 27 3.34 7.37 4.52
N ALA A 28 2.39 8.09 3.90
CA ALA A 28 2.64 8.81 2.65
C ALA A 28 3.81 9.81 2.80
N TRP A 29 3.83 10.57 3.91
CA TRP A 29 4.93 11.48 4.24
C TRP A 29 6.27 10.75 4.38
N ARG A 30 6.32 9.65 5.13
CA ARG A 30 7.55 8.86 5.31
C ARG A 30 8.13 8.34 3.99
N ILE A 31 7.27 7.86 3.09
CA ILE A 31 7.70 7.35 1.78
C ILE A 31 8.14 8.50 0.86
N ALA A 32 7.35 9.57 0.78
CA ALA A 32 7.59 10.65 -0.18
C ALA A 32 8.76 11.55 0.22
N ILE A 33 8.83 11.94 1.50
CA ILE A 33 9.78 12.94 2.04
C ILE A 33 10.97 12.26 2.71
N ASN A 34 10.73 11.35 3.66
CA ASN A 34 11.82 10.69 4.40
C ASN A 34 12.51 9.59 3.58
N LYS A 35 11.97 9.25 2.38
CA LYS A 35 12.44 8.16 1.52
C LYS A 35 12.57 6.82 2.26
N ASP A 36 11.70 6.60 3.24
CA ASP A 36 11.65 5.37 3.99
C ASP A 36 10.79 4.34 3.26
N PHE A 37 11.43 3.38 2.61
CA PHE A 37 10.78 2.34 1.80
C PHE A 37 10.44 1.07 2.59
N SER A 38 10.63 1.07 3.91
CA SER A 38 10.32 -0.09 4.77
C SER A 38 8.84 -0.45 4.76
N GLU A 39 7.96 0.51 4.43
CA GLU A 39 6.50 0.35 4.45
C GLU A 39 5.86 0.23 3.06
N VAL A 40 6.66 0.02 2.02
CA VAL A 40 6.21 0.00 0.62
C VAL A 40 5.86 -1.41 0.16
N ALA A 41 4.68 -1.58 -0.45
CA ALA A 41 4.27 -2.82 -1.12
C ALA A 41 4.45 -4.07 -0.22
N LEU A 42 4.06 -3.94 1.04
CA LEU A 42 4.30 -4.97 2.06
C LEU A 42 3.58 -6.28 1.73
N LYS A 43 4.31 -7.38 1.88
CA LYS A 43 3.74 -8.74 1.89
C LYS A 43 4.18 -9.41 3.18
N ARG A 44 3.22 -9.75 4.05
CA ARG A 44 3.49 -10.32 5.39
C ARG A 44 4.41 -9.46 6.28
N GLY A 45 4.39 -8.14 6.07
CA GLY A 45 5.23 -7.20 6.84
C GLY A 45 6.60 -6.92 6.24
N GLU A 46 6.97 -7.55 5.12
CA GLU A 46 8.26 -7.33 4.47
C GLU A 46 8.13 -6.58 3.14
N PRO A 47 9.00 -5.59 2.87
CA PRO A 47 9.06 -4.91 1.58
C PRO A 47 9.75 -5.80 0.51
N PRO A 48 9.50 -5.55 -0.79
CA PRO A 48 10.19 -6.26 -1.87
C PRO A 48 11.65 -5.79 -2.02
N PRO A 49 12.55 -6.59 -2.63
CA PRO A 49 13.96 -6.23 -2.84
C PRO A 49 14.19 -4.91 -3.60
N ASN A 50 13.22 -4.46 -4.40
CA ASN A 50 13.26 -3.23 -5.19
C ASN A 50 12.12 -2.27 -4.82
N ALA A 51 11.90 -2.07 -3.51
CA ALA A 51 10.81 -1.26 -2.97
C ALA A 51 10.72 0.17 -3.54
N GLU A 52 11.86 0.81 -3.84
CA GLU A 52 11.91 2.17 -4.41
C GLU A 52 11.06 2.32 -5.69
N LYS A 53 11.03 1.30 -6.55
CA LYS A 53 10.21 1.30 -7.78
C LYS A 53 8.72 1.44 -7.49
N TYR A 54 8.26 0.91 -6.35
CA TYR A 54 6.85 0.87 -5.96
C TYR A 54 6.47 1.99 -4.98
N ALA A 55 7.46 2.72 -4.46
CA ALA A 55 7.28 3.82 -3.52
C ALA A 55 6.30 4.90 -3.98
N PRO A 56 6.33 5.41 -5.23
CA PRO A 56 5.38 6.45 -5.64
C PRO A 56 3.92 5.96 -5.62
N PHE A 57 3.69 4.69 -5.95
CA PHE A 57 2.34 4.12 -5.94
C PHE A 57 1.82 3.93 -4.52
N GLU A 58 2.62 3.38 -3.61
CA GLU A 58 2.20 3.23 -2.20
C GLU A 58 1.99 4.59 -1.53
N ALA A 59 2.87 5.56 -1.80
CA ALA A 59 2.71 6.93 -1.31
C ALA A 59 1.41 7.56 -1.82
N ALA A 60 1.12 7.42 -3.12
CA ALA A 60 -0.11 7.94 -3.72
C ALA A 60 -1.37 7.29 -3.13
N ILE A 61 -1.38 5.96 -2.97
CA ILE A 61 -2.51 5.24 -2.35
C ILE A 61 -2.78 5.79 -0.94
N ASN A 62 -1.74 5.91 -0.11
CA ASN A 62 -1.91 6.39 1.25
C ASN A 62 -2.29 7.88 1.32
N LEU A 63 -1.75 8.71 0.42
CA LEU A 63 -2.07 10.14 0.36
C LEU A 63 -3.51 10.39 -0.10
N ILE A 64 -3.96 9.71 -1.16
CA ILE A 64 -5.30 9.88 -1.72
C ILE A 64 -6.33 9.37 -0.71
N CYS A 65 -6.19 8.14 -0.22
CA CYS A 65 -7.14 7.57 0.73
C CYS A 65 -7.13 8.32 2.07
N GLY A 66 -5.96 8.78 2.53
CA GLY A 66 -5.84 9.62 3.73
C GLY A 66 -6.55 10.96 3.57
N SER A 67 -6.38 11.63 2.42
CA SER A 67 -7.04 12.89 2.10
C SER A 67 -8.56 12.75 2.00
N ILE A 68 -9.06 11.67 1.39
CA ILE A 68 -10.50 11.38 1.33
C ILE A 68 -11.06 11.17 2.74
N ALA A 69 -10.37 10.41 3.60
CA ALA A 69 -10.80 10.21 4.98
C ALA A 69 -10.86 11.53 5.76
N VAL A 70 -9.88 12.43 5.56
CA VAL A 70 -9.92 13.79 6.15
C VAL A 70 -11.09 14.60 5.62
N ALA A 71 -11.37 14.56 4.32
CA ALA A 71 -12.52 15.26 3.73
C ALA A 71 -13.85 14.76 4.31
N VAL A 72 -13.99 13.46 4.53
CA VAL A 72 -15.15 12.88 5.23
C VAL A 72 -15.25 13.37 6.67
N ILE A 73 -14.14 13.39 7.41
CA ILE A 73 -14.11 13.92 8.79
C ILE A 73 -14.62 15.36 8.81
N ILE A 74 -14.09 16.21 7.93
CA ILE A 74 -14.51 17.61 7.84
C ILE A 74 -15.99 17.71 7.49
N GLY A 75 -16.46 16.99 6.46
CA GLY A 75 -17.85 17.05 6.02
C GLY A 75 -18.86 16.61 7.08
N VAL A 76 -18.51 15.65 7.92
CA VAL A 76 -19.36 15.24 9.06
C VAL A 76 -19.34 16.30 10.17
N LEU A 77 -18.17 16.89 10.48
CA LEU A 77 -18.05 17.92 11.52
C LEU A 77 -18.75 19.23 11.14
N THR A 78 -18.78 19.59 9.86
CA THR A 78 -19.50 20.77 9.33
C THR A 78 -20.99 20.50 9.12
N GLY A 79 -21.43 19.24 9.19
CA GLY A 79 -22.81 18.85 8.93
C GLY A 79 -23.19 18.87 7.44
N GLU A 80 -22.19 18.92 6.55
CA GLU A 80 -22.39 18.94 5.09
C GLU A 80 -22.61 17.55 4.49
N MET A 81 -22.30 16.48 5.24
CA MET A 81 -22.40 15.10 4.76
C MET A 81 -23.35 14.26 5.61
N ASP A 82 -24.42 13.77 4.99
CA ASP A 82 -25.37 12.87 5.64
C ASP A 82 -24.76 11.48 5.92
N TYR A 83 -25.46 10.70 6.75
CA TYR A 83 -25.01 9.39 7.21
C TYR A 83 -24.70 8.41 6.06
N ASP A 84 -25.62 8.27 5.11
CA ASP A 84 -25.49 7.29 4.02
C ASP A 84 -24.30 7.64 3.13
N THR A 85 -24.13 8.94 2.85
CA THR A 85 -23.04 9.46 2.03
C THR A 85 -21.69 9.22 2.70
N TRP A 86 -21.50 9.66 3.94
CA TRP A 86 -20.18 9.54 4.58
C TRP A 86 -19.80 8.09 4.83
N MET A 87 -20.77 7.24 5.20
CA MET A 87 -20.56 5.80 5.39
C MET A 87 -20.13 5.11 4.09
N ALA A 88 -20.79 5.43 2.97
CA ALA A 88 -20.44 4.88 1.68
C ALA A 88 -19.04 5.32 1.24
N VAL A 89 -18.70 6.61 1.40
CA VAL A 89 -17.39 7.15 1.01
C VAL A 89 -16.27 6.59 1.89
N ALA A 90 -16.43 6.61 3.21
CA ALA A 90 -15.44 6.08 4.15
C ALA A 90 -15.23 4.57 3.95
N GLY A 91 -16.32 3.79 3.90
CA GLY A 91 -16.26 2.35 3.74
C GLY A 91 -15.60 1.94 2.41
N SER A 92 -16.04 2.53 1.29
CA SER A 92 -15.45 2.25 -0.02
C SER A 92 -13.97 2.66 -0.09
N THR A 93 -13.61 3.82 0.47
CA THR A 93 -12.21 4.27 0.53
C THR A 93 -11.32 3.29 1.30
N ILE A 94 -11.78 2.79 2.45
CA ILE A 94 -11.06 1.79 3.25
C ILE A 94 -10.85 0.51 2.44
N TRP A 95 -11.89 -0.01 1.79
CA TRP A 95 -11.79 -1.22 0.98
C TRP A 95 -10.88 -1.03 -0.24
N CYS A 96 -11.04 0.06 -0.98
CA CYS A 96 -10.17 0.41 -2.10
C CYS A 96 -8.71 0.50 -1.66
N LYS A 97 -8.43 1.18 -0.54
CA LYS A 97 -7.08 1.28 0.02
C LYS A 97 -6.48 -0.10 0.26
N PHE A 98 -7.22 -1.01 0.90
CA PHE A 98 -6.74 -2.36 1.18
C PHE A 98 -6.52 -3.17 -0.10
N PHE A 99 -7.45 -3.14 -1.07
CA PHE A 99 -7.29 -3.86 -2.33
C PHE A 99 -6.12 -3.34 -3.17
N LEU A 100 -5.95 -2.03 -3.27
CA LEU A 100 -4.84 -1.41 -4.00
C LEU A 100 -3.49 -1.77 -3.36
N SER A 101 -3.38 -1.63 -2.03
CA SER A 101 -2.15 -1.99 -1.31
C SER A 101 -1.85 -3.49 -1.43
N PHE A 102 -2.90 -4.33 -1.36
CA PHE A 102 -2.80 -5.77 -1.55
C PHE A 102 -2.27 -6.11 -2.93
N ALA A 103 -2.88 -5.55 -3.98
CA ALA A 103 -2.50 -5.79 -5.37
C ALA A 103 -1.07 -5.32 -5.65
N LEU A 104 -0.70 -4.14 -5.17
CA LEU A 104 0.65 -3.59 -5.30
C LEU A 104 1.69 -4.51 -4.63
N GLY A 105 1.44 -4.97 -3.40
CA GLY A 105 2.33 -5.90 -2.70
C GLY A 105 2.50 -7.24 -3.44
N ARG A 106 1.42 -7.80 -4.02
CA ARG A 106 1.53 -9.03 -4.81
C ARG A 106 2.33 -8.80 -6.09
N ASN A 107 2.01 -7.73 -6.82
CA ASN A 107 2.68 -7.40 -8.07
C ASN A 107 4.18 -7.19 -7.85
N ALA A 108 4.57 -6.45 -6.81
CA ALA A 108 5.96 -6.17 -6.51
C ALA A 108 6.77 -7.43 -6.17
N HIS A 109 6.23 -8.27 -5.29
CA HIS A 109 6.90 -9.52 -4.89
C HIS A 109 6.96 -10.54 -6.02
N LEU A 110 5.91 -10.65 -6.85
CA LEU A 110 5.90 -11.54 -8.00
C LEU A 110 6.96 -11.12 -9.04
N ASN A 111 7.06 -9.82 -9.32
CA ASN A 111 8.07 -9.29 -10.23
C ASN A 111 9.50 -9.52 -9.73
N ALA A 112 9.73 -9.38 -8.42
CA ALA A 112 11.02 -9.69 -7.81
C ALA A 112 11.39 -11.18 -7.97
N GLU A 113 10.44 -12.09 -7.77
CA GLU A 113 10.66 -13.53 -7.95
C GLU A 113 10.97 -13.88 -9.42
N ILE A 114 10.23 -13.31 -10.37
CA ILE A 114 10.46 -13.50 -11.81
C ILE A 114 11.86 -13.05 -12.19
N ARG A 115 12.28 -11.86 -11.74
CA ARG A 115 13.61 -11.31 -12.02
C ARG A 115 14.73 -12.18 -11.45
N ARG A 116 14.58 -12.67 -10.22
CA ARG A 116 15.56 -13.59 -9.60
C ARG A 116 15.75 -14.85 -10.44
N LYS A 117 14.64 -15.47 -10.89
CA LYS A 117 14.68 -16.67 -11.75
C LYS A 117 15.36 -16.40 -13.10
N GLN A 118 15.23 -15.20 -13.66
CA GLN A 118 15.91 -14.82 -14.90
C GLN A 118 17.42 -14.66 -14.67
N GLU A 119 17.82 -14.02 -13.58
CA GLU A 119 19.23 -13.84 -13.20
C GLU A 119 19.91 -15.19 -12.94
N GLU A 120 19.26 -16.10 -12.22
CA GLU A 120 19.77 -17.47 -11.98
C GLU A 120 19.97 -18.25 -13.30
N LYS A 121 19.04 -18.14 -14.25
CA LYS A 121 19.15 -18.77 -15.57
C LYS A 121 20.28 -18.17 -16.39
N ALA A 122 20.40 -16.84 -16.41
CA ALA A 122 21.47 -16.14 -17.11
C ALA A 122 22.85 -16.51 -16.55
N ALA A 123 22.98 -16.59 -15.23
CA ALA A 123 24.22 -17.01 -14.57
C ALA A 123 24.62 -18.44 -14.93
N LYS A 124 23.67 -19.38 -14.96
CA LYS A 124 23.92 -20.77 -15.40
C LYS A 124 24.38 -20.84 -16.86
N ALA A 125 23.69 -20.14 -17.76
CA ALA A 125 24.06 -20.10 -19.17
C ALA A 125 25.46 -19.49 -19.38
N ALA A 126 25.81 -18.44 -18.63
CA ALA A 126 27.14 -17.85 -18.69
C ALA A 126 28.22 -18.81 -18.17
N ALA A 127 27.97 -19.53 -17.07
CA ALA A 127 28.89 -20.53 -16.54
C ALA A 127 29.10 -21.70 -17.52
N GLU A 128 28.04 -22.18 -18.16
CA GLU A 128 28.13 -23.22 -19.20
C GLU A 128 28.92 -22.75 -20.42
N ALA A 129 28.72 -21.49 -20.87
CA ALA A 129 29.47 -20.91 -21.97
C ALA A 129 30.97 -20.77 -21.64
N GLN A 130 31.30 -20.33 -20.43
CA GLN A 130 32.69 -20.24 -19.95
C GLN A 130 33.35 -21.63 -19.84
N ALA A 131 32.64 -22.63 -19.34
CA ALA A 131 33.15 -24.00 -19.24
C ALA A 131 33.44 -24.60 -20.63
N LYS A 132 32.58 -24.34 -21.62
CA LYS A 132 32.81 -24.76 -23.02
C LYS A 132 34.03 -24.06 -23.63
N ALA A 133 34.13 -22.74 -23.46
CA ALA A 133 35.27 -21.98 -23.98
C ALA A 133 36.62 -22.39 -23.35
N ALA A 134 36.64 -22.80 -22.08
CA ALA A 134 37.83 -23.31 -21.42
C ALA A 134 38.21 -24.74 -21.85
N GLY A 135 37.21 -25.59 -22.15
CA GLY A 135 37.44 -26.95 -22.63
C GLY A 135 37.92 -27.04 -24.09
N GLU A 136 37.67 -26.02 -24.91
CA GLU A 136 38.17 -25.94 -26.30
C GLU A 136 39.63 -25.43 -26.40
N GLN A 137 40.23 -24.97 -25.29
CA GLN A 137 41.60 -24.43 -25.23
C GLN A 137 42.66 -25.42 -24.71
N GLY A 138 42.28 -26.68 -24.38
CA GLY A 138 43.18 -27.74 -23.92
C GLY A 138 43.19 -28.94 -24.85
#